data_AF-A0A1H3CYG6-F1
#
_entry.id   AF-A0A1H3CYG6-F1
#
_cell.length_a   1.000
_cell.length_b   1.000
_cell.length_c   1.000
_cell.angle_alpha   90.00
_cell.angle_beta   90.00
_cell.angle_gamma   90.00
#
_symmetry.space_group_name_H-M   'P 1'
#
loop_
_entity.id
_entity.type
_entity.pdbx_description
1 polymer ?
#
loop_
_entity_poly.entity_id
_entity_poly.type
_entity_poly.pdbx_seq_one_letter_code
_entity_poly.pdbx_strand_id
1 'polypeptide(L)'
;MAERTDRGQLATSLVEATVGALLLLSVVAGFLWVPVGDAPDARLDRHAADALAVLDAEPPAGTGRSRLSAACRSPAAFATERTELAARLDAVLPAAAFGRLETPYGAVGPAPPAAVSAGTATRSTGRCVLSLRVWVP
;
A
#
# COMPACT_ATOMS: atom_id res chain seq x y z
N MET A 1 34.36 59.35 -20.65
CA MET A 1 34.03 58.66 -19.38
C MET A 1 32.63 58.05 -19.51
N ALA A 2 32.51 56.91 -20.19
CA ALA A 2 31.31 56.04 -20.24
C ALA A 2 31.63 54.85 -21.17
N GLU A 3 31.99 53.69 -20.63
CA GLU A 3 32.06 52.40 -21.38
C GLU A 3 32.42 51.19 -20.51
N ARG A 4 32.72 51.36 -19.22
CA ARG A 4 33.01 50.24 -18.30
C ARG A 4 31.76 49.58 -17.69
N THR A 5 30.60 50.19 -17.78
CA THR A 5 29.37 49.72 -17.11
C THR A 5 28.63 48.64 -17.90
N ASP A 6 28.65 48.72 -19.23
CA ASP A 6 27.83 47.88 -20.12
C ASP A 6 28.31 46.41 -20.17
N ARG A 7 29.63 46.18 -20.31
CA ARG A 7 30.19 44.81 -20.30
C ARG A 7 30.08 44.11 -18.93
N GLY A 8 30.14 44.87 -17.83
CA GLY A 8 30.02 44.33 -16.47
C GLY A 8 28.59 43.89 -16.13
N GLN A 9 27.59 44.60 -16.64
CA GLN A 9 26.18 44.26 -16.47
C GLN A 9 25.79 43.03 -17.30
N LEU A 10 26.23 42.94 -18.56
CA LEU A 10 26.01 41.74 -19.39
C LEU A 10 26.66 40.49 -18.80
N ALA A 11 27.88 40.61 -18.27
CA ALA A 11 28.57 39.51 -17.60
C ALA A 11 27.85 39.07 -16.32
N THR A 12 27.24 40.00 -15.57
CA THR A 12 26.52 39.68 -14.33
C THR A 12 25.21 38.94 -14.61
N SER A 13 24.40 39.41 -15.56
CA SER A 13 23.14 38.74 -15.93
C SER A 13 23.38 37.33 -16.47
N LEU A 14 24.48 37.13 -17.22
CA LEU A 14 24.86 35.81 -17.72
C LEU A 14 25.23 34.85 -16.58
N VAL A 15 26.01 35.33 -15.60
CA VAL A 15 26.38 34.53 -14.43
C VAL A 15 25.16 34.16 -13.60
N GLU A 16 24.26 35.11 -13.35
CA GLU A 16 23.02 34.86 -12.61
C GLU A 16 22.13 33.81 -13.29
N ALA A 17 21.93 33.94 -14.60
CA ALA A 17 21.17 32.97 -15.38
C ALA A 17 21.82 31.57 -15.36
N THR A 18 23.15 31.51 -15.43
CA THR A 18 23.89 30.25 -15.36
C THR A 18 23.75 29.59 -13.99
N VAL A 19 23.85 30.36 -12.91
CA VAL A 19 23.66 29.86 -11.54
C VAL A 19 22.23 29.39 -11.32
N GLY A 20 21.23 30.14 -11.80
CA GLY A 20 19.83 29.74 -11.74
C GLY A 20 19.56 28.45 -12.51
N ALA A 21 20.11 28.32 -13.72
CA ALA A 21 20.01 27.10 -14.51
C ALA A 21 20.65 25.89 -13.81
N LEU A 22 21.85 26.06 -13.22
CA LEU A 22 22.54 25.00 -12.47
C LEU A 22 21.75 24.56 -11.22
N LEU A 23 21.14 25.50 -10.51
CA LEU A 23 20.26 25.20 -9.36
C LEU A 23 19.03 24.40 -9.80
N LEU A 24 18.37 24.81 -10.87
CA LEU A 24 17.22 24.07 -11.42
C LEU A 24 17.62 22.66 -11.86
N LEU A 25 18.73 22.53 -12.59
CA LEU A 25 19.28 21.23 -13.00
C LEU A 25 19.61 20.35 -11.80
N SER A 26 20.15 20.93 -10.72
CA SER A 26 20.48 20.20 -9.49
C SER A 26 19.22 19.67 -8.80
N VAL A 27 18.15 20.46 -8.73
CA VAL A 27 16.86 20.02 -8.17
C VAL A 27 16.25 18.90 -9.04
N VAL A 28 16.24 19.07 -10.36
CA VAL A 28 15.73 18.05 -11.29
C VAL A 28 16.55 16.76 -11.20
N ALA A 29 17.89 16.86 -11.15
CA ALA A 29 18.78 15.71 -10.97
C ALA A 29 18.52 14.99 -9.63
N GLY A 30 18.19 15.73 -8.57
CA GLY A 30 17.77 15.17 -7.29
C GLY A 30 16.56 14.24 -7.43
N PHE A 31 15.53 14.67 -8.19
CA PHE A 31 14.35 13.83 -8.46
C PHE A 31 14.66 12.58 -9.29
N LEU A 32 15.67 12.63 -10.15
CA LEU A 32 16.13 11.46 -10.92
C LEU A 32 16.90 10.44 -10.06
N TRP A 33 17.47 10.87 -8.94
CA TRP A 33 18.27 10.01 -8.05
C TRP A 33 17.45 9.37 -6.92
N VAL A 34 16.22 9.82 -6.68
CA VAL A 34 15.33 9.19 -5.71
C VAL A 34 14.88 7.84 -6.28
N PRO A 35 15.22 6.70 -5.64
CA PRO A 35 14.74 5.40 -6.09
C PRO A 35 13.21 5.37 -5.98
N VAL A 36 12.54 5.28 -7.13
CA VAL A 36 11.08 5.20 -7.23
C VAL A 36 10.69 3.72 -7.11
N GLY A 37 10.84 3.16 -5.92
CA GLY A 37 10.49 1.78 -5.65
C GLY A 37 10.30 1.55 -4.17
N ASP A 38 9.05 1.38 -3.75
CA ASP A 38 8.76 0.71 -2.49
C ASP A 38 9.45 -0.66 -2.53
N ALA A 39 10.10 -1.07 -1.42
CA ALA A 39 10.53 -2.45 -1.28
C ALA A 39 9.34 -3.37 -1.62
N PRO A 40 9.54 -4.50 -2.33
CA PRO A 40 8.45 -5.38 -2.77
C PRO A 40 7.45 -5.70 -1.64
N ASP A 41 7.98 -5.89 -0.43
CA ASP A 41 7.22 -6.19 0.78
C ASP A 41 6.35 -5.01 1.24
N ALA A 42 6.86 -3.78 1.16
CA ALA A 42 6.11 -2.57 1.50
C ALA A 42 4.93 -2.32 0.55
N ARG A 43 5.03 -2.77 -0.71
CA ARG A 43 3.90 -2.75 -1.65
C ARG A 43 2.85 -3.80 -1.28
N LEU A 44 3.29 -5.02 -0.93
CA LEU A 44 2.39 -6.09 -0.52
C LEU A 44 1.68 -5.77 0.82
N ASP A 45 2.36 -5.12 1.76
CA ASP A 45 1.76 -4.62 3.00
C ASP A 45 0.62 -3.64 2.72
N ARG A 46 0.83 -2.73 1.76
CA ARG A 46 -0.20 -1.78 1.32
C ARG A 46 -1.39 -2.50 0.70
N HIS A 47 -1.16 -3.47 -0.18
CA HIS A 47 -2.23 -4.29 -0.75
C HIS A 47 -3.01 -5.07 0.32
N ALA A 48 -2.32 -5.61 1.33
CA ALA A 48 -2.98 -6.28 2.45
C ALA A 48 -3.83 -5.29 3.28
N ALA A 49 -3.33 -4.09 3.54
CA ALA A 49 -4.05 -3.06 4.27
C ALA A 49 -5.31 -2.58 3.51
N ASP A 50 -5.19 -2.36 2.20
CA ASP A 50 -6.28 -1.94 1.32
C ASP A 50 -7.36 -3.03 1.24
N ALA A 51 -6.96 -4.29 1.07
CA ALA A 51 -7.90 -5.41 1.08
C ALA A 51 -8.67 -5.51 2.40
N LEU A 52 -7.99 -5.36 3.55
CA LEU A 52 -8.67 -5.31 4.86
C LEU A 52 -9.60 -4.11 5.00
N ALA A 53 -9.28 -2.98 4.36
CA ALA A 53 -10.15 -1.81 4.34
C ALA A 53 -11.43 -2.07 3.56
N VAL A 54 -11.34 -2.67 2.38
CA VAL A 54 -12.50 -3.05 1.58
C VAL A 54 -13.35 -4.07 2.32
N LEU A 55 -12.75 -5.15 2.86
CA LEU A 55 -13.48 -6.18 3.59
C LEU A 55 -14.18 -5.67 4.87
N ASP A 56 -13.64 -4.64 5.54
CA ASP A 56 -14.32 -4.00 6.68
C ASP A 56 -15.45 -3.05 6.28
N ALA A 57 -15.49 -2.62 5.02
CA ALA A 57 -16.60 -1.81 4.49
C ALA A 57 -17.76 -2.67 3.98
N GLU A 58 -17.56 -3.99 3.84
CA GLU A 58 -18.58 -4.88 3.31
C GLU A 58 -19.66 -5.22 4.35
N PRO A 59 -20.94 -5.27 3.91
CA PRO A 59 -22.01 -5.72 4.78
C PRO A 59 -21.81 -7.19 5.16
N PRO A 60 -22.11 -7.58 6.41
CA PRO A 60 -22.09 -8.98 6.82
C PRO A 60 -23.24 -9.75 6.17
N ALA A 61 -23.06 -11.05 5.95
CA ALA A 61 -24.17 -11.95 5.63
C ALA A 61 -25.06 -12.16 6.87
N GLY A 62 -24.46 -12.16 8.07
CA GLY A 62 -25.15 -12.20 9.34
C GLY A 62 -25.35 -10.82 9.96
N THR A 63 -25.16 -10.76 11.28
CA THR A 63 -25.26 -9.53 12.08
C THR A 63 -23.89 -8.89 12.33
N GLY A 64 -23.82 -7.58 12.57
CA GLY A 64 -22.55 -6.87 12.81
C GLY A 64 -22.43 -5.60 12.00
N ARG A 65 -21.35 -4.85 12.22
CA ARG A 65 -21.07 -3.60 11.48
C ARG A 65 -20.51 -3.89 10.09
N SER A 66 -19.65 -4.89 10.02
CA SER A 66 -18.94 -5.32 8.82
C SER A 66 -18.80 -6.84 8.79
N ARG A 67 -18.54 -7.37 7.60
CA ARG A 67 -18.23 -8.79 7.39
C ARG A 67 -17.09 -9.29 8.27
N LEU A 68 -16.00 -8.52 8.38
CA LEU A 68 -14.89 -8.82 9.30
C LEU A 68 -15.32 -8.83 10.77
N SER A 69 -16.11 -7.85 11.20
CA SER A 69 -16.62 -7.81 12.57
C SER A 69 -17.57 -8.97 12.88
N ALA A 70 -18.35 -9.42 11.89
CA ALA A 70 -19.27 -10.53 12.01
C ALA A 70 -18.51 -11.86 12.18
N ALA A 71 -17.49 -12.06 11.35
CA ALA A 71 -16.59 -13.21 11.42
C ALA A 71 -15.84 -13.30 12.76
N CYS A 72 -15.50 -12.16 13.37
CA CYS A 72 -14.87 -12.07 14.69
C CYS A 72 -15.79 -12.39 15.89
N ARG A 73 -17.04 -12.85 15.71
CA ARG A 73 -17.96 -13.05 16.85
C ARG A 73 -17.93 -14.44 17.46
N SER A 74 -17.84 -15.46 16.64
CA SER A 74 -17.88 -16.86 17.08
C SER A 74 -17.46 -17.79 15.94
N PRO A 75 -17.12 -19.06 16.25
CA PRO A 75 -16.87 -20.07 15.22
C PRO A 75 -18.02 -20.25 14.22
N ALA A 76 -19.27 -20.21 14.70
CA ALA A 76 -20.44 -20.32 13.85
C ALA A 76 -20.61 -19.10 12.92
N ALA A 77 -20.39 -17.88 13.45
CA ALA A 77 -20.46 -16.66 12.64
C ALA A 77 -19.33 -16.62 11.59
N PHE A 78 -18.13 -17.06 11.95
CA PHE A 78 -17.03 -17.22 10.99
C PHE A 78 -17.41 -18.19 9.87
N ALA A 79 -18.00 -19.35 10.21
CA ALA A 79 -18.44 -20.32 9.21
C ALA A 79 -19.48 -19.74 8.23
N THR A 80 -20.41 -18.91 8.71
CA THR A 80 -21.40 -18.21 7.87
C THR A 80 -20.74 -17.24 6.88
N GLU A 81 -19.75 -16.46 7.33
CA GLU A 81 -19.09 -15.45 6.48
C GLU A 81 -18.00 -16.03 5.57
N ARG A 82 -17.53 -17.26 5.83
CA ARG A 82 -16.31 -17.84 5.23
C ARG A 82 -16.31 -17.84 3.70
N THR A 83 -17.38 -18.30 3.08
CA THR A 83 -17.46 -18.46 1.61
C THR A 83 -17.43 -17.11 0.92
N GLU A 84 -18.19 -16.15 1.44
CA GLU A 84 -18.26 -14.79 0.95
C GLU A 84 -16.95 -14.04 1.17
N LEU A 85 -16.31 -14.23 2.33
CA LEU A 85 -14.96 -13.71 2.59
C LEU A 85 -13.94 -14.25 1.59
N ALA A 86 -14.02 -15.53 1.23
CA ALA A 86 -13.10 -16.11 0.24
C ALA A 86 -13.29 -15.46 -1.13
N ALA A 87 -14.53 -15.43 -1.62
CA ALA A 87 -14.85 -14.87 -2.92
C ALA A 87 -14.46 -13.39 -3.03
N ARG A 88 -14.66 -12.62 -1.96
CA ARG A 88 -14.31 -11.20 -1.95
C ARG A 88 -12.83 -10.97 -1.75
N LEU A 89 -12.15 -11.77 -0.94
CA LEU A 89 -10.69 -11.71 -0.82
C LEU A 89 -10.03 -11.92 -2.19
N ASP A 90 -10.47 -12.91 -2.96
CA ASP A 90 -9.96 -13.17 -4.31
C ASP A 90 -10.27 -12.03 -5.29
N ALA A 91 -11.41 -11.33 -5.12
CA ALA A 91 -11.83 -10.24 -5.99
C ALA A 91 -11.13 -8.89 -5.69
N VAL A 92 -10.74 -8.64 -4.43
CA VAL A 92 -10.15 -7.35 -4.02
C VAL A 92 -8.63 -7.33 -4.15
N LEU A 93 -8.00 -8.51 -4.18
CA LEU A 93 -6.55 -8.60 -4.33
C LEU A 93 -6.11 -8.28 -5.77
N PRO A 94 -4.88 -7.78 -5.97
CA PRO A 94 -4.31 -7.61 -7.30
C PRO A 94 -4.31 -8.91 -8.09
N ALA A 95 -4.43 -8.81 -9.42
CA ALA A 95 -4.30 -9.98 -10.30
C ALA A 95 -2.97 -10.72 -10.04
N ALA A 96 -3.04 -12.05 -9.96
CA ALA A 96 -1.94 -12.96 -9.61
C ALA A 96 -1.45 -12.93 -8.15
N ALA A 97 -2.06 -12.12 -7.27
CA ALA A 97 -1.79 -12.21 -5.83
C ALA A 97 -2.70 -13.25 -5.16
N PHE A 98 -2.17 -13.90 -4.14
CA PHE A 98 -2.89 -14.78 -3.23
C PHE A 98 -2.95 -14.15 -1.84
N GLY A 99 -4.02 -14.43 -1.10
CA GLY A 99 -4.21 -13.93 0.25
C GLY A 99 -4.63 -15.01 1.24
N ARG A 100 -4.18 -14.87 2.48
CA ARG A 100 -4.65 -15.65 3.62
C ARG A 100 -5.08 -14.74 4.75
N LEU A 101 -6.38 -14.70 5.01
CA LEU A 101 -6.97 -14.02 6.16
C LEU A 101 -7.05 -15.00 7.32
N GLU A 102 -6.43 -14.67 8.44
CA GLU A 102 -6.47 -15.44 9.68
C GLU A 102 -7.30 -14.72 10.74
N THR A 103 -8.10 -15.51 11.44
CA THR A 103 -8.96 -15.09 12.54
C THR A 103 -8.76 -16.08 13.69
N PRO A 104 -9.16 -15.75 14.93
CA PRO A 104 -9.13 -16.71 16.04
C PRO A 104 -10.00 -17.96 15.83
N TYR A 105 -10.94 -17.92 14.88
CA TYR A 105 -11.90 -19.00 14.63
C TYR A 105 -11.61 -19.80 13.36
N GLY A 106 -10.59 -19.42 12.59
CA GLY A 106 -10.22 -20.09 11.34
C GLY A 106 -9.57 -19.16 10.34
N ALA A 107 -9.26 -19.71 9.16
CA ALA A 107 -8.60 -19.00 8.07
C ALA A 107 -9.39 -19.09 6.76
N VAL A 108 -9.21 -18.08 5.92
CA VAL A 108 -9.76 -17.94 4.58
C VAL A 108 -8.61 -17.78 3.58
N GLY A 109 -8.70 -18.45 2.44
CA GLY A 109 -7.65 -18.47 1.42
C GLY A 109 -6.62 -19.61 1.59
N PRO A 110 -5.76 -19.82 0.59
CA PRO A 110 -4.76 -20.87 0.60
C PRO A 110 -3.70 -20.66 1.70
N ALA A 111 -3.02 -21.74 2.11
CA ALA A 111 -1.84 -21.62 2.95
C ALA A 111 -0.67 -21.05 2.12
N PRO A 112 0.09 -20.07 2.64
CA PRO A 112 1.25 -19.55 1.92
C PRO A 112 2.31 -20.65 1.73
N PRO A 113 2.99 -20.70 0.56
CA PRO A 113 4.18 -21.53 0.38
C PRO A 113 5.26 -21.22 1.42
N ALA A 114 6.13 -22.21 1.70
CA ALA A 114 7.26 -21.99 2.57
C ALA A 114 8.23 -20.95 1.96
N ALA A 115 8.70 -20.01 2.78
CA ALA A 115 9.68 -18.99 2.41
C ALA A 115 9.28 -18.01 1.28
N VAL A 116 7.99 -17.87 0.96
CA VAL A 116 7.53 -16.80 0.05
C VAL A 116 7.62 -15.44 0.76
N SER A 117 8.11 -14.41 0.05
CA SER A 117 7.98 -13.05 0.56
C SER A 117 6.52 -12.63 0.54
N ALA A 118 6.04 -12.10 1.65
CA ALA A 118 4.64 -11.75 1.80
C ALA A 118 4.50 -10.45 2.56
N GLY A 119 3.58 -9.61 2.09
CA GLY A 119 3.10 -8.47 2.85
C GLY A 119 2.08 -8.91 3.89
N THR A 120 2.00 -8.17 4.98
CA THR A 120 1.07 -8.42 6.08
C THR A 120 0.38 -7.15 6.52
N ALA A 121 -0.89 -7.28 6.87
CA ALA A 121 -1.64 -6.23 7.55
C ALA A 121 -2.49 -6.83 8.66
N THR A 122 -2.73 -6.05 9.70
CA THR A 122 -3.62 -6.45 10.79
C THR A 122 -4.74 -5.44 10.96
N ARG A 123 -5.92 -5.91 11.40
CA ARG A 123 -7.06 -5.06 11.71
C ARG A 123 -7.78 -5.56 12.96
N SER A 124 -8.10 -4.63 13.85
CA SER A 124 -8.95 -4.89 15.01
C SER A 124 -10.40 -4.54 14.70
N THR A 125 -11.33 -5.42 15.08
CA THR A 125 -12.78 -5.19 14.94
C THR A 125 -13.45 -4.84 16.28
N GLY A 126 -12.65 -4.63 17.33
CA GLY A 126 -13.13 -4.49 18.71
C GLY A 126 -13.45 -5.81 19.42
N ARG A 127 -13.62 -6.91 18.66
CA ARG A 127 -13.83 -8.28 19.21
C ARG A 127 -12.64 -9.20 18.98
N CYS A 128 -11.99 -9.05 17.83
CA CYS A 128 -10.83 -9.85 17.50
C CYS A 128 -9.84 -9.07 16.63
N VAL A 129 -8.59 -9.54 16.63
CA VAL A 129 -7.55 -9.09 15.72
C VAL A 129 -7.46 -10.09 14.57
N LEU A 130 -7.50 -9.57 13.36
CA LEU A 130 -7.38 -10.32 12.12
C LEU A 130 -6.03 -10.00 11.49
N SER A 131 -5.40 -10.97 10.85
CA SER A 131 -4.21 -10.77 10.03
C SER A 131 -4.48 -11.21 8.60
N LEU A 132 -4.06 -10.39 7.64
CA LEU A 132 -4.06 -10.76 6.24
C LEU A 132 -2.61 -10.85 5.79
N ARG A 133 -2.24 -11.98 5.19
CA ARG A 133 -0.98 -12.16 4.48
C ARG A 133 -1.25 -12.18 2.98
N VAL A 134 -0.46 -11.45 2.19
CA VAL A 134 -0.59 -11.36 0.73
C VAL A 134 0.76 -11.66 0.09
N TRP A 135 0.77 -12.52 -0.93
CA TRP A 135 1.97 -12.88 -1.67
C TRP A 135 1.65 -13.05 -3.15
N VAL A 136 2.69 -13.00 -3.97
CA VAL A 136 2.66 -13.38 -5.38
C VAL A 136 3.44 -14.70 -5.54
N PRO A 137 3.08 -15.56 -6.51
CA PRO A 137 3.80 -16.80 -6.77
C PRO A 137 5.21 -16.58 -7.31
#